data_AF-A0A935JVQ5-F1
#
_entry.id   AF-A0A935JVQ5-F1
#
_cell.length_a   1.000
_cell.length_b   1.000
_cell.length_c   1.000
_cell.angle_alpha   90.00
_cell.angle_beta   90.00
_cell.angle_gamma   90.00
#
_symmetry.space_group_name_H-M   'P 1'
#
loop_
_entity.id
_entity.type
_entity.pdbx_description
1 polymer ?
#
loop_
_entity_poly.entity_id
_entity_poly.type
_entity_poly.pdbx_seq_one_letter_code
_entity_poly.pdbx_strand_id
1 'polypeptide(L)'
;MKTIQNPAKVPNTALWRARRKNGLERKQAAWLLGHKNSDALARYERGEAEPNFDNAVKLSVIYGWSLEDLFPLKYAGFRQELSSKVTAIRSRSPASADSLLHRINTCSYEQTLLESSSRAEFLPHVRDHVTKLARLLAGL
;
A
#
# COMPACT_ATOMS: atom_id res chain seq x y z
N MET A 1 6.79 7.62 -37.80
CA MET A 1 7.12 6.95 -36.52
C MET A 1 6.40 7.71 -35.41
N LYS A 2 5.33 7.17 -34.83
CA LYS A 2 4.59 7.85 -33.76
C LYS A 2 5.31 7.61 -32.43
N THR A 3 5.93 8.65 -31.89
CA THR A 3 6.50 8.68 -30.54
C THR A 3 5.34 8.50 -29.55
N ILE A 4 5.21 7.30 -28.99
CA ILE A 4 4.25 7.02 -27.94
C ILE A 4 4.72 7.81 -26.71
N GLN A 5 3.96 8.85 -26.38
CA GLN A 5 4.17 9.63 -25.17
C GLN A 5 4.06 8.68 -23.97
N ASN A 6 5.20 8.45 -23.30
CA ASN A 6 5.28 7.68 -22.07
C ASN A 6 4.50 8.45 -20.99
N PRO A 7 3.42 7.91 -20.42
CA PRO A 7 2.72 8.59 -19.34
C PRO A 7 3.72 8.89 -18.24
N ALA A 8 3.75 10.14 -17.75
CA ALA A 8 4.72 10.59 -16.76
C ALA A 8 4.74 9.61 -15.58
N LYS A 9 5.87 8.92 -15.38
CA LYS A 9 6.02 7.91 -14.34
C LYS A 9 5.98 8.60 -12.98
N VAL A 10 4.95 8.29 -12.19
CA VAL A 10 4.77 8.88 -10.86
C VAL A 10 5.73 8.19 -9.88
N PRO A 11 6.64 8.92 -9.22
CA PRO A 11 7.56 8.32 -8.25
C PRO A 11 6.83 7.70 -7.05
N ASN A 12 7.31 6.55 -6.58
CA ASN A 12 6.84 5.95 -5.34
C ASN A 12 7.57 6.58 -4.13
N THR A 13 7.11 7.77 -3.74
CA THR A 13 7.68 8.49 -2.60
C THR A 13 7.40 7.81 -1.25
N ALA A 14 6.39 6.93 -1.17
CA ALA A 14 6.07 6.19 0.05
C ALA A 14 7.11 5.10 0.33
N LEU A 15 7.49 4.34 -0.70
CA LEU A 15 8.57 3.35 -0.62
C LEU A 15 9.91 3.97 -0.22
N TRP A 16 10.25 5.12 -0.80
CA TRP A 16 11.45 5.87 -0.42
C TRP A 16 11.41 6.34 1.05
N ARG A 17 10.25 6.86 1.50
CA ARG A 17 10.05 7.30 2.90
C ARG A 17 10.18 6.13 3.88
N ALA A 18 9.57 4.99 3.57
CA ALA A 18 9.64 3.78 4.40
C ALA A 18 11.09 3.30 4.58
N ARG A 19 11.88 3.27 3.48
CA ARG A 19 13.30 2.94 3.56
C ARG A 19 14.07 3.91 4.45
N ARG A 20 13.88 5.22 4.27
CA ARG A 20 14.60 6.26 5.03
C ARG A 20 14.26 6.23 6.51
N LYS A 21 13.00 5.96 6.87
CA LYS A 21 12.59 5.80 8.28
C LYS A 21 13.23 4.61 8.97
N ASN A 22 13.56 3.56 8.22
CA ASN A 22 14.30 2.41 8.72
C ASN A 22 15.83 2.61 8.73
N GLY A 23 16.32 3.81 8.40
CA GLY A 23 17.76 4.10 8.38
C GLY A 23 18.54 3.38 7.29
N LEU A 24 17.86 2.73 6.34
CA LEU A 24 18.50 1.88 5.34
C LEU A 24 18.99 2.68 4.13
N GLU A 25 20.21 2.40 3.73
CA GLU A 25 20.71 2.78 2.41
C GLU A 25 20.07 1.92 1.33
N ARG A 26 20.02 2.43 0.10
CA ARG A 26 19.45 1.69 -1.03
C ARG A 26 20.20 0.39 -1.31
N LYS A 27 21.53 0.38 -1.14
CA LYS A 27 22.36 -0.82 -1.31
C LYS A 27 22.05 -1.89 -0.26
N GLN A 28 21.85 -1.49 1.00
CA GLN A 28 21.48 -2.40 2.08
C GLN A 28 20.11 -3.03 1.86
N ALA A 29 19.10 -2.21 1.54
CA ALA A 29 17.76 -2.71 1.25
C ALA A 29 17.72 -3.62 0.00
N ALA A 30 18.50 -3.30 -1.04
CA ALA A 30 18.61 -4.16 -2.20
C ALA A 30 19.29 -5.50 -1.90
N TRP A 31 20.33 -5.49 -1.05
CA TRP A 31 20.98 -6.71 -0.58
C TRP A 31 20.01 -7.60 0.21
N LEU A 32 19.20 -7.03 1.11
CA LEU A 32 18.15 -7.76 1.84
C LEU A 32 17.08 -8.37 0.92
N LEU A 33 16.82 -7.77 -0.23
CA LEU A 33 15.93 -8.33 -1.25
C LEU A 33 16.55 -9.49 -2.04
N GLY A 34 17.86 -9.71 -1.90
CA GLY A 34 18.63 -10.67 -2.70
C GLY A 34 19.11 -10.11 -4.05
N HIS A 35 19.06 -8.80 -4.25
CA HIS A 35 19.56 -8.17 -5.47
C HIS A 35 21.05 -7.89 -5.39
N LYS A 36 21.76 -8.04 -6.52
CA LYS A 36 23.20 -7.77 -6.61
C LYS A 36 23.54 -6.28 -6.55
N ASN A 37 22.62 -5.41 -7.00
CA ASN A 37 22.80 -3.96 -7.04
C ASN A 37 21.52 -3.23 -6.61
N SER A 38 21.65 -1.92 -6.40
CA SER A 38 20.56 -1.06 -5.93
C SER A 38 19.66 -0.53 -7.04
N ASP A 39 19.94 -0.87 -8.31
CA ASP A 39 19.26 -0.30 -9.48
C ASP A 39 17.79 -0.70 -9.52
N ALA A 40 17.48 -1.98 -9.23
CA ALA A 40 16.10 -2.46 -9.17
C ALA A 40 15.28 -1.66 -8.15
N LEU A 41 15.82 -1.48 -6.94
CA LEU A 41 15.16 -0.70 -5.90
C LEU A 41 15.05 0.78 -6.27
N ALA A 42 16.06 1.35 -6.95
CA ALA A 42 16.03 2.73 -7.41
C ALA A 42 14.91 2.95 -8.44
N ARG A 43 14.72 1.99 -9.36
CA ARG A 43 13.62 2.00 -10.34
C ARG A 43 12.26 1.88 -9.66
N TYR A 44 12.14 1.06 -8.61
CA TYR A 44 10.90 0.97 -7.83
C TYR A 44 10.55 2.29 -7.15
N GLU A 45 11.53 2.95 -6.51
CA GLU A 45 11.32 4.25 -5.86
C GLU A 45 10.96 5.36 -6.88
N ARG A 46 11.53 5.33 -8.08
CA ARG A 46 11.22 6.28 -9.16
C ARG A 46 9.92 5.97 -9.91
N GLY A 47 9.26 4.85 -9.62
CA GLY A 47 8.07 4.40 -10.37
C GLY A 47 8.39 3.95 -11.79
N GLU A 48 9.66 3.62 -12.07
CA GLU A 48 10.11 3.18 -13.39
C GLU A 48 9.90 1.71 -13.67
N ALA A 49 9.79 0.93 -12.60
CA ALA A 49 9.50 -0.48 -12.59
C ALA A 49 8.67 -0.80 -11.35
N GLU A 50 7.93 -1.89 -11.41
CA GLU A 50 7.16 -2.40 -10.27
C GLU A 50 7.86 -3.64 -9.71
N PRO A 51 7.89 -3.80 -8.38
CA PRO A 51 8.32 -5.04 -7.79
C PRO A 51 7.31 -6.14 -8.15
N ASN A 52 7.80 -7.36 -8.37
CA ASN A 52 6.94 -8.53 -8.36
C ASN A 52 6.37 -8.76 -6.95
N PHE A 53 5.40 -9.66 -6.83
CA PHE A 53 4.74 -9.95 -5.57
C PHE A 53 5.73 -10.30 -4.46
N ASP A 54 6.68 -11.21 -4.72
CA ASP A 54 7.68 -11.63 -3.75
C ASP A 54 8.52 -10.46 -3.22
N ASN A 55 8.98 -9.57 -4.10
CA ASN A 55 9.75 -8.39 -3.69
C ASN A 55 8.88 -7.38 -2.95
N ALA A 56 7.61 -7.22 -3.33
CA ALA A 56 6.68 -6.33 -2.63
C ALA A 56 6.44 -6.80 -1.19
N VAL A 57 6.24 -8.11 -0.98
CA VAL A 57 6.08 -8.71 0.36
C VAL A 57 7.38 -8.65 1.15
N LYS A 58 8.54 -8.92 0.52
CA LYS A 58 9.82 -8.73 1.22
C LYS A 58 10.02 -7.28 1.66
N LEU A 59 9.67 -6.31 0.82
CA LEU A 59 9.73 -4.89 1.17
C LEU A 59 8.82 -4.54 2.35
N SER A 60 7.60 -5.11 2.42
CA SER A 60 6.70 -4.91 3.57
C SER A 60 7.30 -5.44 4.86
N VAL A 61 7.94 -6.62 4.80
CA VAL A 61 8.61 -7.22 5.96
C VAL A 61 9.85 -6.42 6.36
N ILE A 62 10.74 -6.07 5.41
CA ILE A 62 11.98 -5.35 5.68
C ILE A 62 11.71 -3.98 6.32
N TYR A 63 10.68 -3.27 5.85
CA TYR A 63 10.37 -1.94 6.35
C TYR A 63 9.38 -1.93 7.51
N GLY A 64 8.69 -3.05 7.77
CA GLY A 64 7.64 -3.16 8.79
C GLY A 64 6.36 -2.39 8.43
N TRP A 65 6.07 -2.24 7.14
CA TRP A 65 4.98 -1.41 6.62
C TRP A 65 4.03 -2.28 5.79
N SER A 66 2.74 -1.96 5.80
CA SER A 66 1.76 -2.70 4.98
C SER A 66 1.98 -2.45 3.48
N LEU A 67 1.47 -3.35 2.63
CA LEU A 67 1.52 -3.17 1.17
C LEU A 67 0.73 -1.93 0.71
N GLU A 68 -0.36 -1.59 1.41
CA GLU A 68 -1.13 -0.38 1.13
C GLU A 68 -0.31 0.89 1.42
N ASP A 69 0.47 0.90 2.50
CA ASP A 69 1.32 2.04 2.85
C ASP A 69 2.52 2.17 1.91
N LEU A 70 3.07 1.05 1.42
CA LEU A 70 4.21 1.04 0.50
C LEU A 70 3.84 1.36 -0.95
N PHE A 71 2.62 1.01 -1.38
CA PHE A 71 2.16 1.18 -2.76
C PHE A 71 0.77 1.85 -2.82
N PRO A 72 0.61 3.07 -2.26
CA PRO A 72 -0.70 3.67 -2.04
C PRO A 72 -1.48 3.92 -3.34
N LEU A 73 -0.79 4.33 -4.43
CA LEU A 73 -1.44 4.58 -5.71
C LEU A 73 -1.95 3.29 -6.36
N LYS A 74 -1.17 2.21 -6.30
CA LYS A 74 -1.61 0.89 -6.78
C LYS A 74 -2.80 0.38 -5.97
N TYR A 75 -2.70 0.50 -4.66
CA TYR A 75 -3.75 0.05 -3.76
C TYR A 75 -5.07 0.81 -4.00
N ALA A 76 -5.00 2.13 -4.15
CA ALA A 76 -6.15 2.96 -4.53
C ALA A 76 -6.75 2.55 -5.88
N GLY A 77 -5.90 2.30 -6.89
CA GLY A 77 -6.34 1.81 -8.20
C GLY A 77 -7.10 0.49 -8.11
N PHE A 78 -6.56 -0.49 -7.39
CA PHE A 78 -7.24 -1.77 -7.18
C PHE A 78 -8.54 -1.62 -6.39
N ARG A 79 -8.58 -0.77 -5.36
CA ARG A 79 -9.82 -0.49 -4.62
C ARG A 79 -10.90 0.09 -5.53
N GLN A 80 -10.55 1.04 -6.40
CA GLN A 80 -11.49 1.65 -7.33
C GLN A 80 -11.98 0.62 -8.36
N GLU A 81 -11.08 -0.17 -8.93
CA GLU A 81 -11.41 -1.21 -9.90
C GLU A 81 -12.36 -2.25 -9.28
N LEU A 82 -12.03 -2.76 -8.10
CA LEU A 82 -12.83 -3.77 -7.40
C LEU A 82 -14.18 -3.20 -6.98
N SER A 83 -14.22 -1.98 -6.45
CA SER A 83 -15.49 -1.33 -6.07
C SER A 83 -16.42 -1.15 -7.28
N SER A 84 -15.86 -0.75 -8.44
CA SER A 84 -16.63 -0.61 -9.68
C SER A 84 -17.19 -1.96 -10.14
N LYS A 85 -16.37 -3.02 -10.08
CA LYS A 85 -16.79 -4.39 -10.39
C LYS A 85 -17.91 -4.85 -9.46
N VAL A 86 -17.76 -4.68 -8.15
CA VAL A 86 -18.79 -5.09 -7.17
C VAL A 86 -20.09 -4.31 -7.35
N THR A 87 -20.00 -3.02 -7.67
CA THR A 87 -21.19 -2.20 -7.97
C THR A 87 -21.94 -2.74 -9.19
N ALA A 88 -21.23 -3.21 -10.22
CA ALA A 88 -21.85 -3.75 -11.43
C ALA A 88 -22.60 -5.09 -11.21
N ILE A 89 -22.14 -5.93 -10.27
CA ILE A 89 -22.81 -7.21 -9.92
C ILE A 89 -23.90 -7.07 -8.84
N ARG A 90 -24.10 -5.87 -8.27
CA ARG A 90 -25.08 -5.61 -7.20
C ARG A 90 -26.51 -6.03 -7.55
N SER A 91 -26.88 -5.96 -8.83
CA SER A 91 -28.19 -6.38 -9.34
C SER A 91 -28.50 -7.87 -9.12
N ARG A 92 -27.48 -8.73 -8.93
CA ARG A 92 -27.65 -10.19 -8.78
C ARG A 92 -27.73 -10.64 -7.32
N SER A 93 -27.08 -9.93 -6.40
CA SER A 93 -27.11 -10.22 -4.96
C SER A 93 -26.72 -8.97 -4.16
N PRO A 94 -27.71 -8.15 -3.74
CA PRO A 94 -27.44 -6.87 -3.10
C PRO A 94 -26.78 -7.03 -1.72
N ALA A 95 -27.21 -7.99 -0.90
CA ALA A 95 -26.62 -8.23 0.42
C ALA A 95 -25.15 -8.68 0.36
N SER A 96 -24.80 -9.53 -0.61
CA SER A 96 -23.40 -9.95 -0.81
C SER A 96 -22.53 -8.83 -1.37
N ALA A 97 -23.07 -7.99 -2.26
CA ALA A 97 -22.33 -6.87 -2.84
C ALA A 97 -22.04 -5.79 -1.80
N ASP A 98 -22.99 -5.49 -0.92
CA ASP A 98 -22.81 -4.46 0.12
C ASP A 98 -21.74 -4.88 1.14
N SER A 99 -21.72 -6.17 1.53
CA SER A 99 -20.65 -6.73 2.39
C SER A 99 -19.26 -6.65 1.73
N LEU A 100 -19.17 -6.94 0.43
CA LEU A 100 -17.91 -6.86 -0.33
C LEU A 100 -17.44 -5.41 -0.50
N LEU A 101 -18.34 -4.48 -0.82
CA LEU A 101 -18.02 -3.06 -0.91
C LEU A 101 -17.52 -2.51 0.42
N HIS A 102 -18.12 -2.93 1.53
CA HIS A 102 -17.62 -2.59 2.86
C HIS A 102 -16.17 -3.07 3.01
N ARG A 103 -15.89 -4.37 2.80
CA ARG A 103 -14.52 -4.92 2.92
C ARG A 103 -13.48 -4.26 2.02
N ILE A 104 -13.84 -3.89 0.78
CA ILE A 104 -12.95 -3.18 -0.14
C ILE A 104 -12.65 -1.77 0.35
N ASN A 105 -13.58 -1.16 1.10
CA ASN A 105 -13.49 0.22 1.52
C ASN A 105 -12.99 0.44 2.94
N THR A 106 -13.03 -0.60 3.77
CA THR A 106 -12.49 -0.61 5.13
C THR A 106 -10.97 -0.68 5.14
N CYS A 107 -10.35 0.01 6.09
CA CYS A 107 -8.91 0.01 6.31
C CYS A 107 -8.45 -1.24 7.06
N SER A 108 -7.22 -1.71 6.84
CA SER A 108 -6.64 -2.86 7.55
C SER A 108 -6.71 -2.72 9.08
N TYR A 109 -6.53 -1.51 9.60
CA TYR A 109 -6.60 -1.21 11.04
C TYR A 109 -7.99 -1.32 11.65
N GLU A 110 -9.06 -1.30 10.85
CA GLU A 110 -10.43 -1.50 11.35
C GLU A 110 -10.61 -2.94 11.85
N GLN A 111 -10.03 -3.92 11.16
CA GLN A 111 -10.07 -5.32 11.59
C GLN A 111 -9.23 -5.54 12.85
N THR A 112 -8.06 -4.90 12.96
CA THR A 112 -7.23 -4.92 14.17
C THR A 112 -7.93 -4.29 15.38
N LEU A 113 -8.84 -3.33 15.17
CA LEU A 113 -9.67 -2.75 16.24
C LEU A 113 -10.78 -3.70 16.73
N LEU A 114 -11.25 -4.59 15.86
CA LEU A 114 -12.33 -5.53 16.13
C LEU A 114 -11.82 -6.85 16.74
N GLU A 115 -10.59 -7.26 16.42
CA GLU A 115 -9.98 -8.48 16.98
C GLU A 115 -9.39 -8.23 18.38
N SER A 116 -9.93 -8.95 19.38
CA SER A 116 -9.61 -8.77 20.80
C SER A 116 -8.26 -9.35 21.23
N SER A 117 -7.73 -10.33 20.50
CA SER A 117 -6.54 -11.11 20.87
C SER A 117 -5.21 -10.46 20.49
N SER A 118 -5.18 -9.56 19.51
CA SER A 118 -3.99 -8.87 18.99
C SER A 118 -3.91 -7.39 19.40
N ARG A 119 -4.90 -6.93 20.17
CA ARG A 119 -5.13 -5.51 20.48
C ARG A 119 -3.92 -4.84 21.16
N ALA A 120 -3.28 -5.49 22.13
CA ALA A 120 -2.21 -4.86 22.92
C ALA A 120 -0.96 -4.50 22.10
N GLU A 121 -0.57 -5.34 21.15
CA GLU A 121 0.66 -5.17 20.37
C GLU A 121 0.53 -4.10 19.28
N PHE A 122 -0.64 -4.03 18.63
CA PHE A 122 -0.86 -3.13 17.49
C PHE A 122 -1.57 -1.81 17.87
N LEU A 123 -2.02 -1.65 19.12
CA LEU A 123 -2.67 -0.44 19.61
C LEU A 123 -1.93 0.88 19.30
N PRO A 124 -0.58 0.96 19.42
CA PRO A 124 0.15 2.17 19.05
C PRO A 124 0.01 2.55 17.57
N HIS A 125 0.04 1.55 16.68
CA HIS A 125 -0.07 1.73 15.23
C HIS A 125 -1.48 2.14 14.82
N VAL A 126 -2.49 1.49 15.40
CA VAL A 126 -3.90 1.85 15.24
C VAL A 126 -4.17 3.28 15.70
N ARG A 127 -3.65 3.67 16.88
CA ARG A 127 -3.83 5.02 17.43
C ARG A 127 -3.20 6.09 16.55
N ASP A 128 -1.99 5.83 16.03
CA ASP A 128 -1.32 6.74 15.09
C ASP A 128 -2.11 6.89 13.78
N HIS A 129 -2.64 5.77 13.25
CA HIS A 129 -3.49 5.79 12.07
C HIS A 129 -4.79 6.59 12.27
N VAL A 130 -5.52 6.33 13.37
CA VAL A 130 -6.75 7.08 13.72
C VAL A 130 -6.44 8.56 13.91
N THR A 131 -5.32 8.90 14.54
CA THR A 131 -4.91 10.30 14.74
C THR A 131 -4.60 10.99 13.41
N LYS A 132 -3.93 10.31 12.48
CA LYS A 132 -3.68 10.83 11.13
C LYS A 132 -4.96 11.03 10.34
N LEU A 133 -5.90 10.09 10.41
CA LEU A 133 -7.21 10.22 9.78
C LEU A 133 -8.00 11.40 10.36
N ALA A 134 -8.03 11.53 11.68
CA ALA A 134 -8.72 12.65 12.35
C ALA A 134 -8.14 14.01 11.93
N ARG A 135 -6.80 14.12 11.80
CA ARG A 135 -6.15 15.35 11.30
C ARG A 135 -6.53 15.66 9.85
N LEU A 136 -6.49 14.66 8.97
CA LEU A 136 -6.89 14.81 7.57
C LEU A 136 -8.35 15.25 7.43
N LEU A 137 -9.27 14.65 8.18
CA LEU A 137 -10.69 15.02 8.18
C LEU A 137 -10.95 16.40 8.79
N ALA A 138 -10.12 16.81 9.75
CA ALA A 138 -10.17 18.15 10.34
C ALA A 138 -9.50 19.24 9.48
N GLY A 139 -8.85 18.88 8.37
CA GLY A 139 -8.11 19.82 7.52
C GLY A 139 -6.84 20.39 8.16
N LEU A 140 -6.23 19.64 9.11
CA LEU A 140 -5.04 20.01 9.87
C LEU A 140 -3.75 19.40 9.28
#